data_AF-A0A7K0ECZ1-F1
#
_entry.id   AF-A0A7K0ECZ1-F1
#
_cell.length_a   1.000
_cell.length_b   1.000
_cell.length_c   1.000
_cell.angle_alpha   90.00
_cell.angle_beta   90.00
_cell.angle_gamma   90.00
#
_symmetry.space_group_name_H-M   'P 1'
#
loop_
_entity.id
_entity.type
_entity.pdbx_description
1 polymer ?
#
loop_
_entity_poly.entity_id
_entity_poly.type
_entity_poly.pdbx_seq_one_letter_code
_entity_poly.pdbx_strand_id
1 'polypeptide(L)'
;MKNNLKRLIAQNKKEEQEYAAKRKAEINNPKTGDKRRDFLKKTALGGIALSSFMGYSFEDTVAETTSKVNRSSSPSELKITDMRYALTKVMGGTAIIRIDT
;
A
#
# COMPACT_ATOMS: atom_id res chain seq x y z
N MET A 1 18.73 -13.99 -33.19
CA MET A 1 17.89 -13.25 -32.21
C MET A 1 16.80 -14.10 -31.55
N LYS A 2 16.01 -14.90 -32.30
CA LYS A 2 14.84 -15.64 -31.75
C LYS A 2 15.18 -16.69 -30.67
N ASN A 3 16.34 -17.35 -30.74
CA ASN A 3 16.69 -18.41 -29.76
C ASN A 3 17.10 -17.86 -28.39
N ASN A 4 17.83 -16.73 -28.35
CA ASN A 4 18.21 -16.09 -27.09
C ASN A 4 16.98 -15.56 -26.35
N LEU A 5 16.03 -14.98 -27.09
CA LEU A 5 14.76 -14.52 -26.51
C LEU A 5 13.93 -15.67 -25.93
N LYS A 6 13.83 -16.80 -26.64
CA LYS A 6 13.16 -18.01 -26.12
C LYS A 6 13.81 -18.52 -24.83
N ARG A 7 15.15 -18.49 -24.75
CA ARG A 7 15.88 -18.89 -23.55
C ARG A 7 15.57 -17.95 -22.38
N LEU A 8 15.57 -16.65 -22.62
CA LEU A 8 15.30 -15.63 -21.61
C LEU A 8 13.86 -15.74 -21.06
N ILE A 9 12.87 -15.95 -21.95
CA ILE A 9 11.48 -16.19 -21.54
C ILE A 9 11.36 -17.47 -20.69
N ALA A 10 12.04 -18.54 -21.08
CA ALA A 10 12.02 -19.80 -20.32
C ALA A 10 12.68 -19.67 -18.95
N GLN A 11 13.75 -18.86 -18.84
CA GLN A 11 14.42 -18.53 -17.58
C GLN A 11 13.49 -17.71 -16.67
N ASN A 12 12.94 -16.61 -17.17
CA ASN A 12 12.01 -15.76 -16.41
C ASN A 12 10.80 -16.56 -15.91
N LYS A 13 10.22 -17.43 -16.76
CA LYS A 13 9.07 -18.25 -16.37
C LYS A 13 9.41 -19.24 -15.24
N LYS A 14 10.63 -19.80 -15.22
CA LYS A 14 11.08 -20.65 -14.12
C LYS A 14 11.30 -19.84 -12.84
N GLU A 15 11.94 -18.68 -12.95
CA GLU A 15 12.18 -17.78 -11.82
C GLU A 15 10.87 -17.29 -11.20
N GLU A 16 9.87 -16.95 -12.02
CA GLU A 16 8.52 -16.59 -11.57
C GLU A 16 7.83 -17.73 -10.82
N GLN A 17 7.94 -18.97 -11.31
CA GLN A 17 7.37 -20.15 -10.66
C GLN A 17 8.02 -20.44 -9.31
N GLU A 18 9.36 -20.36 -9.24
CA GLU A 18 10.11 -20.54 -8.00
C GLU A 18 9.80 -19.44 -6.99
N TYR A 19 9.71 -18.19 -7.45
CA TYR A 19 9.31 -17.05 -6.63
C TYR A 19 7.90 -17.24 -6.07
N ALA A 20 6.95 -17.65 -6.91
CA ALA A 20 5.58 -17.94 -6.49
C ALA A 20 5.50 -19.06 -5.45
N ALA A 21 6.27 -20.15 -5.63
CA ALA A 21 6.32 -21.27 -4.68
C ALA A 21 6.89 -20.85 -3.32
N LYS A 22 8.04 -20.16 -3.30
CA LYS A 22 8.68 -19.66 -2.07
C LYS A 22 7.74 -18.75 -1.28
N ARG A 23 6.97 -17.92 -1.99
CA ARG A 23 6.05 -16.96 -1.38
C ARG A 23 4.74 -17.58 -0.91
N LYS A 24 4.21 -18.60 -1.60
CA LYS A 24 3.11 -19.42 -1.08
C LYS A 24 3.50 -20.09 0.24
N ALA A 25 4.74 -20.57 0.35
CA ALA A 25 5.25 -21.12 1.61
C ALA A 25 5.38 -20.06 2.72
N GLU A 26 5.78 -18.82 2.40
CA GLU A 26 5.81 -17.70 3.35
C GLU A 26 4.41 -17.28 3.82
N ILE A 27 3.42 -17.25 2.92
CA ILE A 27 2.02 -16.92 3.22
C ILE A 27 1.37 -17.98 4.11
N ASN A 28 1.63 -19.26 3.84
CA ASN A 28 1.08 -20.38 4.61
C ASN A 28 1.78 -20.59 5.96
N ASN A 29 2.86 -19.86 6.23
CA ASN A 29 3.57 -19.97 7.50
C ASN A 29 2.75 -19.29 8.61
N PRO A 30 2.36 -20.01 9.68
CA PRO A 30 1.56 -19.46 10.78
C PRO A 30 2.26 -18.36 11.58
N LYS A 31 3.58 -18.16 11.40
CA LYS A 31 4.35 -17.07 12.02
C LYS A 31 4.27 -15.75 11.23
N THR A 32 3.72 -15.76 10.02
CA THR A 32 3.56 -14.56 9.19
C THR A 32 2.28 -13.83 9.61
N GLY A 33 2.42 -12.77 10.40
CA GLY A 33 1.27 -11.99 10.90
C GLY A 33 0.52 -11.21 9.80
N ASP A 34 -0.74 -10.86 10.05
CA ASP A 34 -1.56 -10.10 9.09
C ASP A 34 -1.25 -8.59 9.17
N LYS A 35 -0.18 -8.16 8.49
CA LYS A 35 0.11 -6.74 8.26
C LYS A 35 -0.35 -6.31 6.85
N ARG A 36 -0.68 -5.02 6.67
CA ARG A 36 -1.09 -4.45 5.36
C ARG A 36 -0.10 -4.76 4.23
N ARG A 37 1.20 -4.81 4.55
CA ARG A 37 2.26 -5.18 3.60
C ARG A 37 2.15 -6.64 3.16
N ASP A 38 1.69 -7.53 4.03
CA ASP A 38 1.49 -8.94 3.71
C ASP A 38 0.19 -9.13 2.90
N PHE A 39 -0.82 -8.27 3.07
CA PHE A 39 -1.96 -8.17 2.14
C PHE A 39 -1.50 -7.78 0.73
N LEU A 40 -0.70 -6.73 0.56
CA LEU A 40 -0.19 -6.32 -0.76
C LEU A 40 0.68 -7.41 -1.40
N LYS A 41 1.48 -8.13 -0.62
CA LYS A 41 2.24 -9.29 -1.11
C LYS A 41 1.31 -10.43 -1.56
N LYS A 42 0.28 -10.76 -0.77
CA LYS A 42 -0.75 -11.76 -1.13
C LYS A 42 -1.46 -11.37 -2.44
N THR A 43 -1.78 -10.08 -2.63
CA THR A 43 -2.44 -9.55 -3.82
C THR A 43 -1.52 -9.55 -5.06
N ALA A 44 -0.26 -9.17 -4.91
CA ALA A 44 0.72 -9.14 -6.01
C ALA A 44 1.12 -10.53 -6.52
N LEU A 45 1.22 -11.51 -5.61
CA LEU A 45 1.45 -12.93 -5.97
C LEU A 45 0.20 -13.63 -6.48
N GLY A 46 -0.96 -13.05 -6.21
CA GLY A 46 -2.24 -13.60 -6.62
C GLY A 46 -2.39 -13.64 -8.12
N GLY A 47 -1.92 -12.62 -8.87
CA GLY A 47 -2.08 -12.45 -10.33
C GLY A 47 -3.55 -12.34 -10.80
N ILE A 48 -4.43 -13.06 -10.11
CA ILE A 48 -5.86 -13.22 -10.26
C ILE A 48 -6.58 -12.06 -9.56
N ALA A 49 -6.05 -11.44 -8.50
CA ALA A 49 -6.74 -10.29 -7.91
C ALA A 49 -6.76 -9.09 -8.88
N LEU A 50 -5.62 -8.64 -9.39
CA LEU A 50 -5.59 -7.49 -10.29
C LEU A 50 -6.22 -7.79 -11.67
N SER A 51 -6.09 -9.01 -12.18
CA SER A 51 -6.75 -9.40 -13.45
C SER A 51 -8.26 -9.64 -13.29
N SER A 52 -8.74 -10.13 -12.14
CA SER A 52 -10.17 -10.19 -11.83
C SER A 52 -10.75 -8.81 -11.52
N PHE A 53 -9.93 -7.85 -11.06
CA PHE A 53 -10.31 -6.44 -10.94
C PHE A 53 -10.24 -5.65 -12.26
N MET A 54 -9.55 -6.14 -13.31
CA MET A 54 -9.56 -5.48 -14.62
C MET A 54 -10.93 -5.50 -15.33
N GLY A 55 -11.87 -6.33 -14.88
CA GLY A 55 -13.26 -6.35 -15.36
C GLY A 55 -14.23 -5.51 -14.53
N TYR A 56 -13.80 -5.02 -13.36
CA TYR A 56 -14.58 -4.10 -12.54
C TYR A 56 -14.19 -2.67 -12.88
N SER A 57 -15.17 -1.77 -12.95
CA SER A 57 -14.90 -0.34 -13.11
C SER A 57 -13.90 0.10 -12.04
N PHE A 58 -12.79 0.70 -12.46
CA PHE A 58 -11.73 1.18 -11.59
C PHE A 58 -12.27 2.00 -10.40
N GLU A 59 -13.35 2.73 -10.66
CA GLU A 59 -14.12 3.54 -9.71
C GLU A 59 -14.66 2.73 -8.52
N ASP A 60 -15.24 1.55 -8.76
CA ASP A 60 -15.82 0.70 -7.70
C ASP A 60 -14.74 0.07 -6.82
N THR A 61 -13.57 -0.22 -7.39
CA THR A 61 -12.43 -0.76 -6.64
C THR A 61 -11.84 0.29 -5.70
N VAL A 62 -11.73 1.53 -6.17
CA VAL A 62 -11.31 2.67 -5.36
C VAL A 62 -12.35 2.98 -4.29
N ALA A 63 -13.64 2.93 -4.63
CA ALA A 63 -14.73 3.14 -3.69
C ALA A 63 -14.71 2.08 -2.57
N GLU A 64 -14.57 0.79 -2.89
CA GLU A 64 -14.54 -0.27 -1.88
C GLU A 64 -13.26 -0.27 -1.05
N THR A 65 -12.10 0.04 -1.66
CA THR A 65 -10.82 0.13 -0.92
C THR A 65 -10.79 1.34 0.01
N THR A 66 -11.54 2.40 -0.30
CA THR A 66 -11.64 3.62 0.52
C THR A 66 -12.91 3.69 1.36
N SER A 67 -13.81 2.70 1.27
CA SER A 67 -15.13 2.69 1.93
C SER A 67 -15.04 2.74 3.45
N LYS A 68 -13.99 2.13 4.03
CA LYS A 68 -13.71 2.15 5.47
C LYS A 68 -12.90 3.36 5.94
N VAL A 69 -12.48 4.24 5.03
CA VAL A 69 -11.78 5.47 5.38
C VAL A 69 -12.83 6.54 5.63
N ASN A 70 -13.07 6.83 6.91
CA ASN A 70 -13.97 7.91 7.29
C ASN A 70 -13.36 9.26 6.85
N ARG A 71 -13.79 9.76 5.68
CA ARG A 71 -13.36 11.06 5.11
C ARG A 71 -13.69 12.24 6.03
N SER A 72 -14.63 12.06 6.95
CA SER A 72 -15.04 13.05 7.95
C SER A 72 -14.49 12.75 9.36
N SER A 73 -13.59 11.77 9.52
CA SER A 73 -13.00 11.53 10.84
C SER A 73 -12.06 12.69 11.16
N SER A 74 -12.47 13.53 12.11
CA SER A 74 -11.53 14.27 12.94
C SER A 74 -10.55 13.23 13.49
N PRO A 75 -9.27 13.25 13.11
CA PRO A 75 -8.39 12.13 13.41
C PRO A 75 -8.06 12.14 14.90
N SER A 76 -8.75 11.31 15.68
CA SER A 76 -8.56 11.19 17.13
C SER A 76 -7.25 10.49 17.51
N GLU A 77 -6.61 9.81 16.55
CA GLU A 77 -5.32 9.11 16.73
C GLU A 77 -4.12 9.88 16.16
N LEU A 78 -4.31 11.05 15.57
CA LEU A 78 -3.19 11.86 15.08
C LEU A 78 -2.48 12.50 16.29
N LYS A 79 -1.47 11.78 16.79
CA LYS A 79 -0.54 12.30 17.81
C LYS A 79 0.19 13.48 17.19
N ILE A 80 0.06 14.66 17.80
CA ILE A 80 0.85 15.84 17.45
C ILE A 80 2.31 15.43 17.59
N THR A 81 3.01 15.28 16.47
CA THR A 81 4.41 14.84 16.44
C THR A 81 5.31 16.02 16.74
N ASP A 82 5.01 17.19 16.17
CA ASP A 82 5.71 18.43 16.44
C ASP A 82 4.75 19.65 16.44
N MET A 83 4.94 20.54 17.41
CA MET A 83 4.23 21.81 17.50
C MET A 83 5.24 22.96 17.39
N ARG A 84 5.02 23.88 16.45
CA ARG A 84 5.81 25.12 16.32
C ARG A 84 4.96 26.31 16.70
N TYR A 85 5.53 27.20 17.50
CA TYR A 85 4.87 28.39 18.01
C TYR A 85 5.66 29.63 17.64
N ALA A 86 4.97 30.65 17.11
CA ALA A 86 5.53 31.97 16.91
C ALA A 86 4.56 33.03 17.44
N LEU A 87 5.07 33.93 18.28
CA LEU A 87 4.34 35.11 18.72
C LEU A 87 4.69 36.28 17.81
N THR A 88 3.72 36.77 17.05
CA THR A 88 3.97 37.92 16.18
C THR A 88 3.79 39.22 16.97
N LYS A 89 4.68 40.19 16.76
CA LYS A 89 4.58 41.52 17.40
C LYS A 89 3.49 42.40 16.77
N VAL A 90 2.93 41.96 15.64
CA VAL A 90 1.90 42.66 14.87
C VAL A 90 0.52 42.21 15.38
N MET A 91 -0.50 43.07 15.27
CA MET A 91 -1.88 42.79 15.72
C MET A 91 -2.03 42.42 17.21
N GLY A 92 -1.17 42.96 18.08
CA GLY A 92 -1.33 42.82 19.54
C GLY A 92 -0.85 41.50 20.13
N GLY A 93 0.04 40.76 19.44
CA GLY A 93 0.58 39.51 19.98
C GLY A 93 -0.15 38.27 19.49
N THR A 94 -0.59 38.22 18.24
CA THR A 94 -1.27 37.03 17.72
C THR A 94 -0.31 35.85 17.65
N ALA A 95 -0.68 34.76 18.32
CA ALA A 95 0.03 33.49 18.28
C ALA A 95 -0.29 32.73 16.99
N ILE A 96 0.74 32.30 16.28
CA ILE A 96 0.64 31.38 15.15
C ILE A 96 1.14 30.02 15.62
N ILE A 97 0.26 29.02 15.53
CA ILE A 97 0.55 27.63 15.90
C ILE A 97 0.52 26.80 14.64
N ARG A 98 1.62 26.11 14.35
CA ARG A 98 1.70 25.10 13.31
C ARG A 98 1.80 23.74 13.96
N ILE A 99 0.85 22.87 13.64
CA ILE A 99 0.81 21.49 14.08
C ILE A 99 1.24 20.65 12.88
N ASP A 100 2.40 20.01 12.98
CA ASP A 100 2.80 18.99 12.04
C ASP A 100 2.30 17.64 12.59
N THR A 101 1.64 16.87 11.72
CA THR A 101 1.05 15.55 12.01
C THR A 101 1.90 14.44 11.41
#